data_AF-A0AAV8XT21-F1
#
_entry.id   AF-A0AAV8XT21-F1
#
_cell.length_a   1.000
_cell.length_b   1.000
_cell.length_c   1.000
_cell.angle_alpha   90.00
_cell.angle_beta   90.00
_cell.angle_gamma   90.00
#
_symmetry.space_group_name_H-M   'P 1'
#
loop_
_entity.id
_entity.type
_entity.pdbx_description
1 polymer ?
#
loop_
_entity_poly.entity_id
_entity_poly.type
_entity_poly.pdbx_seq_one_letter_code
_entity_poly.pdbx_strand_id
1 'polypeptide(L)'
;MDLKTLLKKRLQKANDSQQSLNDEAAEESYFQQYLAEWGKEPDATQGIPRFFNKIPKESEPLRLKLREESRSNLLKRRSLQLLDNNELKELWVLLDQNQSQPDEQLITYADFQKVSLLAGPK
;
A
#
# COMPACT_ATOMS: atom_id res chain seq x y z
N MET A 1 -11.16 37.46 49.82
CA MET A 1 -11.00 36.15 49.15
C MET A 1 -12.15 35.26 49.57
N ASP A 2 -12.99 34.84 48.63
CA ASP A 2 -14.30 34.24 48.92
C ASP A 2 -14.18 32.71 49.11
N LEU A 3 -14.49 32.20 50.31
CA LEU A 3 -14.28 30.79 50.72
C LEU A 3 -14.95 29.78 49.79
N LYS A 4 -16.09 30.15 49.21
CA LYS A 4 -16.85 29.33 48.26
C LYS A 4 -16.01 28.97 47.03
N THR A 5 -15.19 29.89 46.54
CA THR A 5 -14.34 29.69 45.35
C THR A 5 -13.18 28.75 45.64
N LEU A 6 -12.58 28.82 46.82
CA LEU A 6 -11.51 27.94 47.26
C LEU A 6 -11.98 26.49 47.43
N LEU A 7 -13.16 26.30 48.02
CA LEU A 7 -13.78 24.98 48.20
C LEU A 7 -14.11 24.33 46.86
N LYS A 8 -14.70 25.09 45.92
CA LYS A 8 -14.99 24.60 44.57
C LYS A 8 -13.73 24.15 43.82
N LYS A 9 -12.64 24.91 43.93
CA LYS A 9 -11.35 24.57 43.31
C LYS A 9 -10.72 23.30 43.90
N ARG A 10 -10.85 23.09 45.22
CA ARG A 10 -10.36 21.87 45.88
C ARG A 10 -11.17 20.63 45.48
N LEU A 11 -12.48 20.77 45.33
CA LEU A 11 -13.37 19.68 44.92
C LEU A 11 -13.15 19.27 43.45
N GLN A 12 -12.93 20.24 42.56
CA GLN A 12 -12.53 19.96 41.17
C GLN A 12 -11.22 19.18 41.10
N LYS A 13 -10.19 19.61 41.84
CA LYS A 13 -8.91 18.91 41.88
C LYS A 13 -9.03 17.45 42.38
N ALA A 14 -9.94 17.18 43.32
CA ALA A 14 -10.19 15.83 43.80
C ALA A 14 -10.87 14.96 42.73
N ASN A 15 -11.83 15.51 42.00
CA ASN A 15 -12.51 14.83 40.90
C ASN A 15 -11.55 14.56 39.73
N ASP A 16 -10.69 15.53 39.37
CA ASP A 16 -9.69 15.37 38.31
C ASP A 16 -8.69 14.25 38.66
N SER A 17 -8.29 14.14 39.93
CA SER A 17 -7.43 13.04 40.40
C SER A 17 -8.15 11.68 40.41
N GLN A 18 -9.45 11.64 40.67
CA GLN A 18 -10.22 10.39 40.57
C GLN A 18 -10.44 9.98 39.11
N GLN A 19 -10.60 10.94 38.21
CA GLN A 19 -10.79 10.69 36.79
C GLN A 19 -9.49 10.19 36.14
N SER A 20 -8.34 10.78 36.46
CA SER A 20 -7.04 10.28 35.97
C SER A 20 -6.74 8.85 36.41
N LEU A 21 -7.08 8.50 37.66
CA LEU A 21 -6.90 7.12 38.17
C LEU A 21 -7.81 6.10 37.46
N ASN A 22 -9.02 6.51 37.07
CA ASN A 22 -9.92 5.65 36.31
C ASN A 22 -9.45 5.46 34.86
N ASP A 23 -8.91 6.50 34.25
CA ASP A 23 -8.34 6.45 32.89
C ASP A 23 -7.10 5.53 32.86
N GLU A 24 -6.21 5.64 33.84
CA GLU A 24 -5.06 4.74 34.02
C GLU A 24 -5.48 3.27 34.18
N ALA A 25 -6.54 3.01 34.96
CA ALA A 25 -7.06 1.66 35.13
C ALA A 25 -7.69 1.09 33.85
N ALA A 26 -8.33 1.95 33.05
CA ALA A 26 -8.86 1.57 31.75
C ALA A 26 -7.73 1.24 30.76
N GLU A 27 -6.69 2.08 30.70
CA GLU A 27 -5.51 1.87 29.86
C GLU A 27 -4.79 0.56 30.21
N GLU A 28 -4.59 0.27 31.50
CA GLU A 28 -4.00 -0.98 31.96
C GLU A 28 -4.84 -2.19 31.55
N SER A 29 -6.18 -2.08 31.61
CA SER A 29 -7.07 -3.16 31.17
C SER A 29 -6.97 -3.42 29.67
N TYR A 30 -6.88 -2.36 28.85
CA TYR A 30 -6.68 -2.49 27.41
C TYR A 30 -5.30 -3.08 27.10
N PHE A 31 -4.26 -2.64 27.80
CA PHE A 31 -2.91 -3.17 27.64
C PHE A 31 -2.87 -4.67 27.91
N GLN A 32 -3.48 -5.14 29.00
CA GLN A 32 -3.55 -6.57 29.33
C GLN A 32 -4.33 -7.38 28.28
N GLN A 33 -5.41 -6.83 27.73
CA GLN A 33 -6.17 -7.46 26.64
C GLN A 33 -5.30 -7.66 25.40
N TYR A 34 -4.65 -6.59 24.92
CA TYR A 34 -3.81 -6.67 23.71
C TYR A 34 -2.57 -7.54 23.93
N LEU A 35 -1.97 -7.54 25.12
CA LEU A 35 -0.86 -8.43 25.45
C LEU A 35 -1.27 -9.90 25.43
N ALA A 36 -2.50 -10.21 25.88
CA ALA A 36 -3.04 -11.56 25.85
C ALA A 36 -3.45 -12.02 24.44
N GLU A 37 -3.72 -11.09 23.54
CA GLU A 37 -3.94 -11.35 22.11
C GLU A 37 -2.63 -11.47 21.34
N TRP A 38 -1.60 -10.73 21.75
CA TRP A 38 -0.28 -10.76 21.16
C TRP A 38 0.41 -12.11 21.40
N GLY A 39 0.62 -12.87 20.33
CA GLY A 39 1.27 -14.19 20.39
C GLY A 39 0.31 -15.38 20.41
N LYS A 40 -1.00 -15.15 20.31
CA LYS A 40 -1.92 -16.21 19.87
C LYS A 40 -1.72 -16.44 18.37
N GLU A 41 -1.18 -17.60 18.01
CA GLU A 41 -1.12 -18.06 16.63
C GLU A 41 -2.56 -18.11 16.07
N PRO A 42 -2.81 -17.55 14.87
CA PRO A 42 -4.12 -17.64 14.26
C PRO A 42 -4.48 -19.11 14.03
N ASP A 43 -5.74 -19.48 14.28
CA ASP A 43 -6.24 -20.83 14.04
C ASP A 43 -5.78 -21.34 12.67
N ALA A 44 -5.20 -22.56 12.63
CA ALA A 44 -4.53 -23.15 11.46
C ALA A 44 -5.39 -23.25 10.17
N THR A 45 -6.67 -22.91 10.24
CA THR A 45 -7.55 -22.67 9.10
C THR A 45 -7.22 -21.37 8.33
N GLN A 46 -6.37 -20.49 8.88
CA GLN A 46 -5.88 -19.26 8.24
C GLN A 46 -4.55 -19.42 7.47
N GLY A 47 -3.97 -20.62 7.42
CA GLY A 47 -2.59 -20.82 6.94
C GLY A 47 -2.38 -20.83 5.42
N ILE A 48 -3.45 -20.86 4.61
CA ILE A 48 -3.33 -20.85 3.15
C ILE A 48 -3.77 -19.49 2.62
N PRO A 49 -2.85 -18.68 2.06
CA PRO A 49 -3.22 -17.40 1.49
C PRO A 49 -4.29 -17.55 0.40
N ARG A 50 -5.21 -16.58 0.29
CA ARG A 50 -6.28 -16.61 -0.73
C ARG A 50 -5.77 -16.71 -2.18
N PHE A 51 -4.51 -16.33 -2.42
CA PHE A 51 -3.84 -16.42 -3.72
C PHE A 51 -3.06 -17.73 -3.93
N PHE A 52 -3.02 -18.62 -2.94
CA PHE A 52 -2.34 -19.90 -3.08
C PHE A 52 -3.17 -20.85 -3.94
N ASN A 53 -2.69 -21.08 -5.15
CA ASN A 53 -3.23 -22.08 -6.05
C ASN A 53 -2.28 -23.28 -6.08
N LYS A 54 -2.75 -24.44 -5.60
CA LYS A 54 -1.96 -25.68 -5.63
C LYS A 54 -1.58 -26.02 -7.06
N ILE A 55 -0.30 -26.33 -7.27
CA ILE A 55 0.21 -26.76 -8.58
C ILE A 55 -0.52 -28.07 -8.96
N PRO A 56 -1.21 -28.12 -10.11
CA PRO A 56 -1.89 -29.34 -10.54
C PRO A 56 -0.90 -30.48 -10.71
N LYS A 57 -1.32 -31.71 -10.37
CA LYS A 57 -0.51 -32.91 -10.56
C LYS A 57 -0.56 -33.35 -12.04
N GLU A 58 0.42 -34.12 -12.48
CA GLU A 58 0.46 -34.67 -13.85
C GLU A 58 -0.75 -35.56 -14.20
N SER A 59 -1.40 -36.13 -13.19
CA SER A 59 -2.64 -36.88 -13.34
C SER A 59 -3.85 -36.02 -13.76
N GLU A 60 -3.73 -34.68 -13.75
CA GLU A 60 -4.80 -33.73 -14.04
C GLU A 60 -4.47 -32.85 -15.26
N PRO A 61 -4.40 -33.42 -16.48
CA PRO A 61 -3.92 -32.72 -17.67
C PRO A 61 -4.77 -31.50 -18.05
N LEU A 62 -6.07 -31.53 -17.76
CA LEU A 62 -6.97 -30.41 -18.01
C LEU A 62 -6.62 -29.18 -17.17
N ARG A 63 -6.31 -29.36 -15.89
CA ARG A 63 -5.96 -28.25 -14.97
C ARG A 63 -4.59 -27.67 -15.30
N LEU A 64 -3.66 -28.50 -15.76
CA LEU A 64 -2.36 -28.04 -16.27
C LEU A 64 -2.54 -27.12 -17.49
N LYS A 65 -3.28 -27.57 -18.51
CA LYS A 65 -3.56 -26.78 -19.71
C LYS A 65 -4.27 -25.46 -19.39
N LEU A 66 -5.28 -25.48 -18.51
CA LEU A 66 -5.97 -24.26 -18.11
C LEU A 66 -5.03 -23.24 -17.43
N ARG A 67 -4.08 -23.73 -16.63
CA ARG A 67 -3.06 -22.88 -16.00
C ARG A 67 -2.10 -22.30 -17.03
N GLU A 68 -1.68 -23.10 -18.01
CA GLU A 68 -0.81 -22.65 -19.11
C GLU A 68 -1.49 -21.61 -19.99
N GLU A 69 -2.77 -21.81 -20.32
CA GLU A 69 -3.55 -20.85 -21.10
C GLU A 69 -3.77 -19.54 -20.34
N SER A 70 -4.17 -19.61 -19.07
CA SER A 70 -4.36 -18.41 -18.22
C SER A 70 -3.06 -17.64 -18.02
N ARG A 71 -1.93 -18.33 -17.82
CA ARG A 71 -0.60 -17.72 -17.77
C ARG A 71 -0.25 -17.04 -19.10
N SER A 72 -0.48 -17.71 -20.23
CA SER A 72 -0.22 -17.17 -21.56
C SER A 72 -1.05 -15.92 -21.83
N ASN A 73 -2.34 -15.93 -21.47
CA ASN A 73 -3.23 -14.77 -21.63
C ASN A 73 -2.80 -13.60 -20.72
N LEU A 74 -2.48 -13.88 -19.45
CA LEU A 74 -1.96 -12.87 -18.52
C LEU A 74 -0.69 -12.23 -19.07
N LEU A 75 0.28 -13.03 -19.54
CA LEU A 75 1.51 -12.53 -20.12
C LEU A 75 1.27 -11.70 -21.38
N LYS A 76 0.35 -12.11 -22.27
CA LYS A 76 -0.06 -11.32 -23.44
C LYS A 76 -0.68 -9.97 -23.03
N ARG A 77 -1.57 -9.95 -22.03
CA ARG A 77 -2.14 -8.70 -21.52
C ARG A 77 -1.07 -7.78 -20.93
N ARG A 78 -0.10 -8.34 -20.23
CA ARG A 78 1.04 -7.58 -19.68
C ARG A 78 1.98 -7.09 -20.78
N SER A 79 2.23 -7.89 -21.82
CA SER A 79 3.08 -7.46 -22.93
C SER A 79 2.47 -6.30 -23.71
N LEU A 80 1.14 -6.29 -23.89
CA LEU A 80 0.43 -5.17 -24.53
C LEU A 80 0.44 -3.88 -23.70
N GLN A 81 0.70 -3.96 -22.40
CA GLN A 81 0.89 -2.77 -21.54
C GLN A 81 2.32 -2.20 -21.66
N LEU A 82 3.27 -2.99 -22.15
CA LEU A 82 4.64 -2.55 -22.34
C LEU A 82 4.76 -1.87 -23.70
N LEU A 83 5.72 -0.95 -23.79
CA LEU A 83 6.03 -0.28 -25.04
C LEU A 83 6.72 -1.28 -25.99
N ASP A 84 6.17 -1.44 -27.19
CA ASP A 84 6.77 -2.26 -28.23
C ASP A 84 8.04 -1.59 -28.78
N ASN A 85 8.91 -2.35 -29.45
CA ASN A 85 10.18 -1.85 -29.97
C ASN A 85 10.04 -0.63 -30.91
N ASN A 86 8.97 -0.57 -31.70
CA ASN A 86 8.74 0.57 -32.59
C ASN A 86 8.35 1.82 -31.80
N GLU A 87 7.51 1.64 -30.80
CA GLU A 87 7.04 2.71 -29.94
C GLU A 87 8.17 3.24 -29.04
N LEU A 88 9.12 2.39 -28.64
CA LEU A 88 10.37 2.81 -27.97
C LEU A 88 11.23 3.69 -28.88
N LYS A 89 11.34 3.34 -30.16
CA LYS A 89 12.08 4.16 -31.12
C LYS A 89 11.40 5.50 -31.35
N GLU A 90 10.08 5.51 -31.48
CA GLU A 90 9.30 6.74 -31.62
C GLU A 90 9.43 7.64 -30.38
N LEU A 91 9.33 7.08 -29.17
CA LEU A 91 9.56 7.81 -27.93
C LEU A 91 10.99 8.38 -27.86
N TRP A 92 11.99 7.59 -28.28
CA TRP A 92 13.38 8.03 -28.27
C TRP A 92 13.61 9.21 -29.22
N VAL A 93 13.01 9.17 -30.42
CA VAL A 93 13.04 10.30 -31.37
C VAL A 93 12.33 11.53 -30.80
N LEU A 94 11.18 11.36 -30.15
CA LEU A 94 10.45 12.48 -29.51
C LEU A 94 11.25 13.11 -28.37
N LEU A 95 11.93 12.30 -27.56
CA LEU A 95 12.80 12.78 -26.50
C LEU A 95 13.99 13.54 -27.06
N ASP A 96 14.62 13.03 -28.12
CA ASP A 96 15.78 13.67 -28.77
C ASP A 96 15.44 15.06 -29.32
N GLN A 97 14.23 15.23 -29.86
CA GLN A 97 13.74 16.52 -30.37
C GLN A 97 13.44 17.55 -29.28
N ASN A 98 13.24 17.12 -28.03
CA ASN A 98 12.80 17.98 -26.93
C ASN A 98 13.81 18.05 -25.77
N GLN A 99 15.10 17.78 -26.05
CA GLN A 99 16.16 17.93 -25.05
C GLN A 99 16.40 19.41 -24.72
N SER A 100 16.53 19.72 -23.43
CA SER A 100 16.89 21.07 -22.98
C SER A 100 18.41 21.29 -23.03
N GLN A 101 19.19 20.22 -22.89
CA GLN A 101 20.65 20.22 -22.98
C GLN A 101 21.12 19.03 -23.83
N PRO A 102 21.43 19.25 -25.13
CA PRO A 102 21.73 18.17 -26.07
C PRO A 102 23.07 17.45 -25.79
N ASP A 103 24.05 18.15 -25.22
CA ASP A 103 25.38 17.59 -24.94
C ASP A 103 25.36 16.56 -23.79
N GLU A 104 24.43 16.71 -22.84
CA GLU A 104 24.29 15.85 -21.67
C GLU A 104 23.06 14.92 -21.75
N GLN A 105 22.29 15.01 -22.86
CA GLN A 105 21.01 14.30 -23.05
C GLN A 105 20.03 14.53 -21.88
N LEU A 106 19.98 15.76 -21.36
CA LEU A 106 19.09 16.12 -20.25
C LEU A 106 17.83 16.81 -20.74
N ILE A 107 16.73 16.53 -20.05
CA ILE A 107 15.41 17.12 -20.28
C ILE A 107 14.90 17.78 -19.01
N THR A 108 14.45 19.03 -19.12
CA THR A 108 13.80 19.74 -18.02
C THR A 108 12.39 19.20 -17.82
N TYR A 109 11.86 19.28 -16.59
CA TYR A 109 10.49 18.83 -16.30
C TYR A 109 9.42 19.47 -17.21
N ALA A 110 9.58 20.74 -17.60
CA ALA A 110 8.66 21.42 -18.51
C ALA A 110 8.68 20.81 -19.93
N ASP A 111 9.84 20.39 -20.42
CA ASP A 111 9.97 19.76 -21.73
C ASP A 111 9.53 18.29 -21.69
N PHE A 112 9.77 17.61 -20.56
CA PHE A 112 9.18 16.28 -20.30
C PHE A 112 7.64 16.32 -20.34
N GLN A 113 7.01 17.34 -19.76
CA GLN A 113 5.55 17.50 -19.84
C GLN A 113 5.04 17.69 -21.28
N LYS A 114 5.81 18.36 -22.15
CA LYS A 114 5.45 18.47 -23.57
C LYS A 114 5.53 17.10 -24.26
N VAL A 115 6.61 16.36 -24.02
CA VAL A 115 6.79 15.01 -24.58
C VAL A 115 5.70 14.06 -24.08
N SER A 116 5.31 14.13 -22.80
CA SER A 116 4.26 13.25 -22.26
C SER A 116 2.88 13.52 -22.86
N LEU A 117 2.57 14.78 -23.21
CA LEU A 117 1.36 15.13 -23.95
C LEU A 117 1.41 14.61 -25.40
N LEU A 118 2.58 14.65 -26.04
CA LEU A 118 2.76 14.20 -27.43
C LEU A 118 2.78 12.67 -27.57
N ALA A 119 3.38 11.96 -26.61
CA ALA A 119 3.49 10.50 -26.62
C ALA A 119 2.15 9.79 -26.37
N GLY A 120 1.16 10.51 -25.83
CA GLY A 120 -0.17 9.98 -25.56
C GLY A 120 -0.24 9.01 -24.37
N PRO A 121 -1.46 8.56 -23.99
CA PRO A 121 -1.64 7.61 -22.90
C PRO A 121 -1.25 6.20 -23.33
N LYS A 122 -0.39 5.56 -22.54
CA LYS A 122 -0.05 4.13 -22.58
C LYS A 122 -0.37 3.49 -21.24
#